data_AF-A0A0K9Q3Q8-F1
#
_entry.id   AF-A0A0K9Q3Q8-F1
#
_cell.length_a   1.000
_cell.length_b   1.000
_cell.length_c   1.000
_cell.angle_alpha   90.00
_cell.angle_beta   90.00
_cell.angle_gamma   90.00
#
_symmetry.space_group_name_H-M   'P 1'
#
loop_
_entity.id
_entity.type
_entity.pdbx_description
1 polymer ?
#
loop_
_entity_poly.entity_id
_entity_poly.type
_entity_poly.pdbx_seq_one_letter_code
_entity_poly.pdbx_strand_id
1 'polypeptide(L)'
;MAGKGEGPAIGIDLGTTYSCVGVWQHDRVEIIANDQGNRTTPSYVAFTDSERLIGDAAKNQVAMNPMNTVFDAKRLIGRRVNDTTVQSDIKLWPFKITPGPGDKPMITVQYKGEDKQFSAEEISSMVLIKMREIAEAYLGNSVKNAVVTVPAYFNDSQRQATKDAGVIA
;
A
#
# COMPACT_ATOMS: atom_id res chain seq x y z
N MET A 1 -18.94 -7.68 26.31
CA MET A 1 -17.64 -7.08 25.94
C MET A 1 -17.17 -7.83 24.72
N ALA A 2 -16.88 -7.11 23.65
CA ALA A 2 -16.49 -7.74 22.40
C ALA A 2 -15.05 -8.29 22.53
N GLY A 3 -14.87 -9.62 22.46
CA GLY A 3 -13.61 -10.34 22.52
C GLY A 3 -12.65 -9.97 21.39
N LYS A 4 -11.36 -10.24 21.60
CA LYS A 4 -10.32 -10.10 20.55
C LYS A 4 -10.77 -10.87 19.30
N GLY A 5 -11.09 -10.14 18.23
CA GLY A 5 -11.57 -10.69 16.96
C GLY A 5 -13.00 -10.32 16.59
N GLU A 6 -13.74 -9.57 17.41
CA GLU A 6 -15.09 -9.13 17.08
C GLU A 6 -15.08 -7.95 16.08
N GLY A 7 -15.80 -8.14 14.97
CA GLY A 7 -15.95 -7.18 13.87
C GLY A 7 -15.89 -7.89 12.50
N PRO A 8 -16.57 -7.37 11.46
CA PRO A 8 -16.52 -7.96 10.12
C PRO A 8 -15.07 -7.98 9.60
N ALA A 9 -14.68 -9.07 8.95
CA ALA A 9 -13.42 -9.15 8.24
C ALA A 9 -13.58 -8.60 6.82
N ILE A 10 -12.58 -7.86 6.33
CA ILE A 10 -12.54 -7.36 4.97
C ILE A 10 -11.57 -8.18 4.11
N GLY A 11 -11.87 -8.30 2.82
CA GLY A 11 -10.94 -8.79 1.81
C GLY A 11 -10.29 -7.61 1.11
N ILE A 12 -8.96 -7.59 1.07
CA ILE A 12 -8.18 -6.57 0.36
C ILE A 12 -7.39 -7.23 -0.75
N ASP A 13 -7.65 -6.80 -1.99
CA ASP A 13 -6.73 -7.00 -3.09
C ASP A 13 -5.72 -5.87 -3.10
N LEU A 14 -4.51 -6.11 -2.58
CA LEU A 14 -3.42 -5.14 -2.59
C LEU A 14 -2.69 -5.23 -3.93
N GLY A 15 -3.25 -4.70 -5.02
CA GLY A 15 -2.66 -4.82 -6.35
C GLY A 15 -1.47 -3.88 -6.59
N THR A 16 -0.71 -4.15 -7.65
CA THR A 16 0.50 -3.38 -8.00
C THR A 16 0.18 -1.93 -8.33
N THR A 17 -0.83 -1.70 -9.17
CA THR A 17 -1.22 -0.36 -9.63
C THR A 17 -2.48 0.15 -8.95
N TYR A 18 -3.40 -0.74 -8.61
CA TYR A 18 -4.67 -0.45 -7.96
C TYR A 18 -4.94 -1.48 -6.89
N SER A 19 -5.61 -1.05 -5.82
CA SER A 19 -6.11 -1.90 -4.75
C SER A 19 -7.62 -1.84 -4.68
N CYS A 20 -8.23 -2.90 -4.16
CA CYS A 20 -9.66 -3.04 -3.99
C CYS A 20 -9.96 -3.57 -2.59
N VAL A 21 -11.07 -3.13 -2.00
CA VAL A 21 -11.55 -3.65 -0.71
C VAL A 21 -13.00 -4.08 -0.82
N GLY A 22 -13.30 -5.24 -0.24
CA GLY A 22 -14.65 -5.79 -0.20
C GLY A 22 -14.96 -6.41 1.15
N VAL A 23 -16.25 -6.61 1.41
CA VAL A 23 -16.76 -7.22 2.63
C VAL A 23 -17.84 -8.25 2.27
N TRP A 24 -17.90 -9.35 3.01
CA TRP A 24 -19.01 -10.29 2.94
C TRP A 24 -20.05 -9.90 3.99
N GLN A 25 -21.23 -9.47 3.57
CA GLN A 25 -22.36 -9.17 4.45
C GLN A 25 -23.69 -9.38 3.73
N HIS A 26 -24.75 -9.66 4.49
CA HIS A 26 -26.09 -9.92 3.93
C HIS A 26 -26.08 -11.01 2.83
N ASP A 27 -25.29 -12.07 3.04
CA ASP A 27 -25.16 -13.21 2.13
C ASP A 27 -24.65 -12.87 0.71
N ARG A 28 -23.89 -11.77 0.59
CA ARG A 28 -23.23 -11.37 -0.65
C ARG A 28 -21.89 -10.69 -0.41
N VAL A 29 -21.06 -10.65 -1.46
CA VAL A 29 -19.88 -9.79 -1.52
C VAL A 29 -20.31 -8.39 -1.93
N GLU A 30 -19.83 -7.39 -1.20
CA GLU A 30 -19.94 -5.98 -1.58
C GLU A 30 -18.55 -5.39 -1.80
N ILE A 31 -18.33 -4.82 -2.99
CA ILE A 31 -17.11 -4.07 -3.31
C ILE A 31 -17.33 -2.60 -2.95
N ILE A 32 -16.48 -2.09 -2.07
CA ILE A 32 -16.67 -0.79 -1.43
C ILE A 32 -16.02 0.29 -2.31
N ALA A 33 -16.80 1.33 -2.63
CA ALA A 33 -16.29 2.49 -3.35
C ALA A 33 -15.54 3.42 -2.40
N ASN A 34 -14.48 4.07 -2.88
CA ASN A 34 -13.76 5.09 -2.12
C ASN A 34 -14.54 6.42 -2.06
N ASP A 35 -13.94 7.43 -1.43
CA ASP A 35 -14.48 8.79 -1.26
C ASP A 35 -14.76 9.53 -2.58
N GLN A 36 -14.21 9.07 -3.71
CA GLN A 36 -14.49 9.57 -5.06
C GLN A 36 -15.53 8.73 -5.81
N GLY A 37 -16.08 7.68 -5.19
CA GLY A 37 -17.02 6.75 -5.82
C GLY A 37 -16.36 5.64 -6.66
N ASN A 38 -15.03 5.52 -6.64
CA ASN A 38 -14.29 4.50 -7.39
C ASN A 38 -14.22 3.18 -6.62
N ARG A 39 -14.52 2.05 -7.27
CA ARG A 39 -14.42 0.70 -6.67
C ARG A 39 -13.00 0.16 -6.55
N THR A 40 -12.02 0.85 -7.14
CA THR A 40 -10.60 0.54 -7.04
C THR A 40 -9.86 1.84 -6.77
N THR A 41 -8.88 1.80 -5.88
CA THR A 41 -8.07 2.97 -5.51
C THR A 41 -6.64 2.77 -6.00
N PRO A 42 -5.99 3.75 -6.64
CA PRO A 42 -4.59 3.64 -7.04
C PRO A 42 -3.68 3.25 -5.87
N SER A 43 -2.75 2.33 -6.09
CA SER A 43 -1.70 1.94 -5.13
C SER A 43 -0.55 2.97 -5.16
N TYR A 44 -0.90 4.22 -4.91
CA TYR A 44 0.00 5.38 -5.00
C TYR A 44 0.07 6.07 -3.63
N VAL A 45 1.28 6.49 -3.25
CA VAL A 45 1.53 7.32 -2.07
C VAL A 45 2.40 8.49 -2.48
N ALA A 46 1.92 9.72 -2.30
CA ALA A 46 2.70 10.92 -2.56
C ALA A 46 3.04 11.64 -1.27
N PHE A 47 4.25 12.19 -1.21
CA PHE A 47 4.74 12.97 -0.10
C PHE A 47 4.90 14.42 -0.55
N THR A 48 4.40 15.34 0.27
CA THR A 48 4.45 16.78 0.02
C THR A 48 5.05 17.51 1.23
N ASP A 49 5.15 18.84 1.17
CA ASP A 49 5.65 19.62 2.30
C ASP A 49 4.68 19.68 3.49
N SER A 50 3.40 19.42 3.27
CA SER A 50 2.35 19.51 4.30
C SER A 50 1.83 18.14 4.73
N GLU A 51 1.58 17.26 3.75
CA GLU A 51 0.80 16.04 3.97
C GLU A 51 1.24 14.86 3.10
N ARG A 52 0.69 13.70 3.42
CA ARG A 52 0.82 12.48 2.65
C ARG A 52 -0.50 12.22 1.94
N LEU A 53 -0.45 12.11 0.62
CA LEU A 53 -1.59 11.77 -0.21
C LEU A 53 -1.54 10.28 -0.54
N ILE A 54 -2.69 9.61 -0.59
CA ILE A 54 -2.80 8.19 -0.90
C ILE A 54 -3.97 8.00 -1.88
N GLY A 55 -3.82 7.10 -2.86
CA GLY A 55 -4.89 6.79 -3.80
C GLY A 55 -5.02 7.80 -4.94
N ASP A 56 -6.25 8.18 -5.26
CA ASP A 56 -6.55 9.08 -6.38
C ASP A 56 -5.85 10.43 -6.24
N ALA A 57 -5.83 11.00 -5.02
CA ALA A 57 -5.13 12.26 -4.75
C ALA A 57 -3.63 12.17 -5.07
N ALA A 58 -2.97 11.07 -4.70
CA ALA A 58 -1.56 10.85 -5.01
C ALA A 58 -1.34 10.67 -6.51
N LYS A 59 -2.18 9.89 -7.19
CA LYS A 59 -2.05 9.64 -8.63
C LYS A 59 -2.25 10.92 -9.45
N ASN A 60 -3.22 11.76 -9.09
CA ASN A 60 -3.58 12.96 -9.85
C ASN A 60 -2.45 14.00 -9.94
N GLN A 61 -1.57 14.06 -8.94
CA GLN A 61 -0.46 15.02 -8.88
C GLN A 61 0.89 14.45 -9.33
N VAL A 62 0.95 13.19 -9.79
CA VAL A 62 2.22 12.52 -10.15
C VAL A 62 3.05 13.29 -11.19
N ALA A 63 2.39 13.98 -12.13
CA ALA A 63 3.07 14.78 -13.15
C ALA A 63 3.76 16.03 -12.59
N MET A 64 3.27 16.57 -11.46
CA MET A 64 3.82 17.77 -10.81
C MET A 64 4.89 17.41 -9.77
N ASN A 65 4.80 16.22 -9.16
CA ASN A 65 5.69 15.78 -8.09
C ASN A 65 6.16 14.31 -8.29
N PRO A 66 6.80 13.98 -9.43
CA PRO A 66 7.09 12.59 -9.77
C PRO A 66 8.10 11.95 -8.81
N MET A 67 9.07 12.72 -8.30
CA MET A 67 10.16 12.21 -7.45
C MET A 67 9.69 11.78 -6.05
N ASN A 68 8.57 12.34 -5.57
CA ASN A 68 8.01 12.03 -4.25
C ASN A 68 6.67 11.30 -4.33
N THR A 69 6.31 10.79 -5.52
CA THR A 69 5.10 10.01 -5.74
C THR A 69 5.47 8.57 -6.03
N VAL A 70 5.28 7.73 -5.04
CA VAL A 70 5.66 6.32 -5.05
C VAL A 70 4.50 5.49 -5.58
N PHE A 71 4.81 4.61 -6.51
CA PHE A 71 3.93 3.58 -7.05
C PHE A 71 4.71 2.29 -7.24
N ASP A 72 4.04 1.19 -7.60
CA ASP A 72 4.69 -0.09 -7.88
C ASP A 72 5.49 -0.68 -6.70
N ALA A 73 5.24 -0.24 -5.46
CA ALA A 73 5.92 -0.75 -4.26
C ALA A 73 5.82 -2.28 -4.11
N LYS A 74 4.74 -2.89 -4.64
CA LYS A 74 4.57 -4.35 -4.70
C LYS A 74 5.66 -5.08 -5.50
N ARG A 75 6.36 -4.39 -6.41
CA ARG A 75 7.52 -4.95 -7.13
C ARG A 75 8.76 -5.05 -6.26
N LEU A 76 8.87 -4.22 -5.22
CA LEU A 76 10.00 -4.16 -4.27
C LEU A 76 9.79 -5.02 -3.03
N ILE A 77 8.55 -5.29 -2.64
CA ILE A 77 8.22 -5.96 -1.38
C ILE A 77 8.89 -7.34 -1.28
N GLY A 78 9.58 -7.59 -0.16
CA GLY A 78 10.31 -8.83 0.11
C GLY A 78 11.49 -9.14 -0.83
N ARG A 79 11.99 -8.15 -1.58
CA ARG A 79 13.16 -8.29 -2.46
C ARG A 79 14.40 -7.65 -1.86
N ARG A 80 15.55 -7.89 -2.49
CA ARG A 80 16.82 -7.20 -2.21
C ARG A 80 17.12 -6.19 -3.30
N VAL A 81 17.82 -5.12 -2.94
CA VAL A 81 18.16 -4.03 -3.87
C VAL A 81 19.00 -4.54 -5.04
N ASN A 82 19.83 -5.56 -4.83
CA ASN A 82 20.71 -6.14 -5.84
C ASN A 82 20.02 -7.19 -6.75
N ASP A 83 18.74 -7.50 -6.54
CA ASP A 83 18.00 -8.41 -7.40
C ASP A 83 17.93 -7.84 -8.83
N THR A 84 18.19 -8.66 -9.85
CA THR A 84 18.21 -8.22 -11.27
C THR A 84 16.90 -7.56 -11.71
N THR A 85 15.77 -8.04 -11.17
CA THR A 85 14.44 -7.47 -11.43
C THR A 85 14.31 -6.07 -10.82
N VAL A 86 14.75 -5.90 -9.56
CA VAL A 86 14.76 -4.59 -8.87
C VAL A 86 15.68 -3.60 -9.60
N GLN A 87 16.89 -4.02 -9.97
CA GLN A 87 17.83 -3.18 -10.72
C GLN A 87 17.29 -2.75 -12.09
N SER A 88 16.46 -3.58 -12.73
CA SER A 88 15.81 -3.24 -13.99
C SER A 88 14.66 -2.25 -13.78
N ASP A 89 13.82 -2.50 -12.76
CA ASP A 89 12.66 -1.66 -12.44
C ASP A 89 13.08 -0.26 -11.93
N ILE A 90 14.17 -0.15 -11.14
CA ILE A 90 14.70 1.13 -10.63
C ILE A 90 14.98 2.14 -11.76
N LYS A 91 15.39 1.67 -12.94
CA LYS A 91 15.70 2.53 -14.10
C LYS A 91 14.45 3.18 -14.70
N LEU A 92 13.27 2.68 -14.36
CA LEU A 92 11.99 3.12 -14.91
C LEU A 92 11.24 4.06 -13.95
N TRP A 93 11.66 4.15 -12.69
CA TRP A 93 10.99 4.97 -11.69
C TRP A 93 11.63 6.34 -11.53
N PRO A 94 10.82 7.39 -11.31
CA PRO A 94 11.35 8.72 -11.01
C PRO A 94 11.92 8.80 -9.60
N PHE A 95 11.32 8.14 -8.61
CA PHE A 95 11.76 8.19 -7.21
C PHE A 95 13.02 7.38 -6.96
N LYS A 96 13.83 7.82 -5.98
CA LYS A 96 15.14 7.24 -5.68
C LYS A 96 15.00 5.99 -4.81
N ILE A 97 15.69 4.91 -5.19
CA ILE A 97 15.86 3.72 -4.35
C ILE A 97 17.31 3.65 -3.85
N THR A 98 17.49 3.41 -2.55
CA THR A 98 18.80 3.25 -1.91
C THR A 98 18.88 1.92 -1.15
N PRO A 99 20.06 1.30 -1.01
CA PRO A 99 20.25 0.16 -0.11
C PRO A 99 20.03 0.54 1.35
N GLY A 100 19.23 -0.25 2.07
CA GLY A 100 19.04 -0.19 3.51
C GLY A 100 19.64 -1.40 4.22
N PRO A 101 19.31 -1.61 5.51
CA PRO A 101 19.79 -2.73 6.29
C PRO A 101 19.52 -4.08 5.61
N GLY A 102 20.54 -4.93 5.52
CA GLY A 102 20.43 -6.25 4.90
C GLY A 102 20.09 -6.21 3.40
N ASP A 103 20.56 -5.18 2.69
CA ASP A 103 20.27 -4.95 1.26
C ASP A 103 18.79 -4.75 0.93
N LYS A 104 17.96 -4.39 1.92
CA LYS A 104 16.55 -4.05 1.66
C LYS A 104 16.48 -2.78 0.79
N PRO A 105 15.69 -2.75 -0.30
CA PRO A 105 15.45 -1.52 -1.05
C PRO A 105 14.67 -0.51 -0.20
N MET A 106 15.20 0.71 -0.08
CA MET A 106 14.57 1.83 0.62
C MET A 106 14.21 2.92 -0.36
N ILE A 107 12.96 3.36 -0.34
CA ILE A 107 12.41 4.42 -1.18
C ILE A 107 12.70 5.75 -0.49
N THR A 108 13.51 6.59 -1.14
CA THR A 108 13.86 7.93 -0.62
C THR A 108 12.97 8.98 -1.26
N VAL A 109 12.33 9.78 -0.41
CA VAL A 109 11.44 10.89 -0.80
C VAL A 109 11.71 12.09 0.08
N GLN A 110 11.40 13.28 -0.41
CA GLN A 110 11.34 14.49 0.40
C GLN A 110 9.93 14.63 0.99
N TYR A 111 9.85 14.74 2.31
CA TYR A 111 8.59 14.90 3.03
C TYR A 111 8.77 15.95 4.13
N LYS A 112 7.95 17.01 4.10
CA LYS A 112 8.05 18.14 5.05
C LYS A 112 9.44 18.77 5.11
N GLY A 113 10.08 18.94 3.95
CA GLY A 113 11.43 19.51 3.83
C GLY A 113 12.58 18.59 4.26
N GLU A 114 12.31 17.34 4.66
CA GLU A 114 13.33 16.38 5.07
C GLU A 114 13.36 15.15 4.15
N ASP A 115 14.56 14.61 3.93
CA ASP A 115 14.72 13.31 3.28
C ASP A 115 14.23 12.20 4.23
N LYS A 116 13.27 11.41 3.76
CA LYS A 116 12.75 10.24 4.45
C LYS A 116 12.98 8.98 3.62
N GLN A 117 13.22 7.88 4.30
CA GLN A 117 13.36 6.56 3.69
C GLN A 117 12.24 5.66 4.19
N PHE A 118 11.57 4.99 3.25
CA PHE A 118 10.52 4.03 3.53
C PHE A 118 10.81 2.70 2.86
N SER A 119 10.55 1.61 3.58
CA SER A 119 10.50 0.27 3.01
C SER A 119 9.25 0.10 2.13
N ALA A 120 9.27 -0.92 1.26
CA ALA A 120 8.11 -1.25 0.43
C ALA A 120 6.90 -1.67 1.28
N GLU A 121 7.16 -2.28 2.44
CA GLU A 121 6.18 -2.67 3.45
C GLU A 121 5.48 -1.46 4.06
N GLU A 122 6.22 -0.40 4.40
CA GLU A 122 5.66 0.85 4.91
C GLU A 122 4.84 1.59 3.85
N ILE A 123 5.29 1.63 2.59
CA ILE A 123 4.47 2.22 1.51
C ILE A 123 3.18 1.40 1.30
N SER A 124 3.29 0.07 1.32
CA SER A 124 2.14 -0.82 1.19
C SER A 124 1.19 -0.70 2.38
N SER A 125 1.70 -0.50 3.60
CA SER A 125 0.87 -0.31 4.80
C SER A 125 0.05 0.98 4.70
N MET A 126 0.59 2.05 4.11
CA MET A 126 -0.16 3.27 3.85
C MET A 126 -1.34 3.03 2.89
N VAL A 127 -1.13 2.22 1.85
CA VAL A 127 -2.23 1.80 0.94
C VAL A 127 -3.26 0.96 1.70
N LEU A 128 -2.82 0.02 2.55
CA LEU A 128 -3.71 -0.81 3.38
C LEU A 128 -4.51 0.03 4.40
N ILE A 129 -3.90 1.06 5.00
CA ILE A 129 -4.58 2.02 5.86
C ILE A 129 -5.71 2.71 5.09
N LYS A 130 -5.44 3.21 3.87
CA LYS A 130 -6.49 3.81 3.03
C LYS A 130 -7.60 2.81 2.70
N MET A 131 -7.27 1.54 2.44
CA MET A 131 -8.28 0.49 2.20
C MET A 131 -9.13 0.22 3.43
N ARG A 132 -8.52 0.20 4.63
CA ARG A 132 -9.22 0.09 5.90
C ARG A 132 -10.15 1.28 6.11
N GLU A 133 -9.65 2.50 5.96
CA GLU A 133 -10.45 3.73 6.13
C GLU A 133 -11.68 3.77 5.22
N ILE A 134 -11.52 3.34 3.95
CA ILE A 134 -12.65 3.19 3.01
C ILE A 134 -13.69 2.21 3.54
N ALA A 135 -13.25 1.05 4.05
CA ALA A 135 -14.16 0.06 4.61
C ALA A 135 -14.82 0.54 5.91
N GLU A 136 -14.08 1.21 6.78
CA GLU A 136 -14.59 1.77 8.05
C GLU A 136 -15.63 2.86 7.79
N ALA A 137 -15.40 3.73 6.82
CA ALA A 137 -16.38 4.75 6.40
C ALA A 137 -17.67 4.12 5.86
N TYR A 138 -17.57 3.00 5.15
CA TYR A 138 -18.73 2.27 4.63
C TYR A 138 -19.50 1.50 5.72
N LEU A 139 -18.77 0.83 6.62
CA LEU A 139 -19.34 -0.02 7.67
C LEU A 139 -19.77 0.75 8.93
N GLY A 140 -19.33 2.00 9.08
CA GLY A 140 -19.58 2.84 10.25
C GLY A 140 -18.93 2.34 11.54
N ASN A 141 -17.96 1.43 11.45
CA ASN A 141 -17.30 0.76 12.58
C ASN A 141 -15.82 0.50 12.28
N SER A 142 -14.99 0.38 13.31
CA SER A 142 -13.58 0.05 13.16
C SER A 142 -13.36 -1.36 12.61
N VAL A 143 -12.38 -1.54 11.72
CA VAL A 143 -12.05 -2.81 11.09
C VAL A 143 -10.66 -3.26 11.52
N LYS A 144 -10.57 -4.47 12.11
CA LYS A 144 -9.30 -5.02 12.63
C LYS A 144 -8.83 -6.28 11.92
N ASN A 145 -9.73 -6.99 11.26
CA ASN A 145 -9.46 -8.27 10.62
C ASN A 145 -9.48 -8.10 9.11
N ALA A 146 -8.43 -8.56 8.43
CA ALA A 146 -8.35 -8.52 6.97
C ALA A 146 -7.70 -9.78 6.40
N VAL A 147 -8.15 -10.17 5.21
CA VAL A 147 -7.44 -11.11 4.34
C VAL A 147 -6.83 -10.30 3.20
N VAL A 148 -5.51 -10.34 3.06
CA VAL A 148 -4.77 -9.62 2.01
C VAL A 148 -4.27 -10.60 0.96
N THR A 149 -4.57 -10.35 -0.32
CA THR A 149 -4.14 -11.21 -1.43
C THR A 149 -2.68 -10.98 -1.80
N VAL A 150 -2.02 -12.03 -2.31
CA VAL A 150 -0.68 -11.97 -2.91
C VAL A 150 -0.65 -12.81 -4.18
N PRO A 151 0.22 -12.50 -5.16
CA PRO A 151 0.40 -13.33 -6.34
C PRO A 151 0.82 -14.76 -5.97
N ALA A 152 0.38 -15.74 -6.76
CA ALA A 152 0.71 -17.14 -6.51
C ALA A 152 2.23 -17.41 -6.50
N TYR A 153 2.98 -16.69 -7.33
CA TYR A 153 4.44 -16.81 -7.45
C TYR A 153 5.24 -16.08 -6.36
N PHE A 154 4.59 -15.38 -5.42
CA PHE A 154 5.30 -14.78 -4.29
C PHE A 154 5.95 -15.86 -3.42
N ASN A 155 7.23 -15.67 -3.12
CA ASN A 155 7.96 -16.51 -2.17
C ASN A 155 7.63 -16.12 -0.71
N ASP A 156 8.15 -16.88 0.25
CA ASP A 156 7.87 -16.69 1.67
C ASP A 156 8.28 -15.31 2.19
N SER A 157 9.40 -14.76 1.72
CA SER A 157 9.85 -13.42 2.13
C SER A 157 8.88 -12.34 1.67
N GLN A 158 8.35 -12.44 0.45
CA GLN A 158 7.38 -11.48 -0.09
C GLN A 158 6.00 -11.63 0.59
N ARG A 159 5.59 -12.86 0.93
CA ARG A 159 4.38 -13.14 1.70
C ARG A 159 4.47 -12.56 3.11
N GLN A 160 5.60 -12.79 3.79
CA GLN A 160 5.83 -12.26 5.12
C GLN A 160 5.90 -10.73 5.11
N ALA A 161 6.61 -10.12 4.16
CA ALA A 161 6.68 -8.66 4.02
C ALA A 161 5.29 -8.02 3.74
N THR A 162 4.44 -8.70 2.95
CA THR A 162 3.04 -8.23 2.75
C THR A 162 2.22 -8.35 4.02
N LYS A 163 2.42 -9.41 4.81
CA LYS A 163 1.78 -9.58 6.11
C LYS A 163 2.26 -8.50 7.10
N ASP A 164 3.56 -8.20 7.12
CA ASP A 164 4.14 -7.15 7.96
C ASP A 164 3.57 -5.78 7.61
N ALA A 165 3.38 -5.47 6.33
CA ALA A 165 2.66 -4.27 5.90
C ALA A 165 1.25 -4.20 6.49
N GLY A 166 0.54 -5.32 6.56
CA GLY A 166 -0.78 -5.42 7.20
C GLY A 166 -0.75 -5.30 8.73
N VAL A 167 0.36 -5.68 9.38
CA VAL A 167 0.53 -5.51 10.84
C VAL A 167 0.88 -4.06 11.19
N ILE A 168 1.61 -3.35 10.31
CA ILE A 168 1.93 -1.93 10.46
C ILE A 168 0.68 -1.04 10.28
N ALA A 169 -0.26 -1.47 9.42
CA ALA A 169 -1.47 -0.73 9.06
C ALA A 169 -2.51 -0.67 10.18
#